data_AF-A0A399NBL5-F1
#
_entry.id   AF-A0A399NBL5-F1
#
_cell.length_a   1.000
_cell.length_b   1.000
_cell.length_c   1.000
_cell.angle_alpha   90.00
_cell.angle_beta   90.00
_cell.angle_gamma   90.00
#
_symmetry.space_group_name_H-M   'P 1'
#
loop_
_entity.id
_entity.type
_entity.pdbx_description
1 polymer ?
#
loop_
_entity_poly.entity_id
_entity_poly.type
_entity_poly.pdbx_seq_one_letter_code
_entity_poly.pdbx_strand_id
1 'polypeptide(L)'
;LARIDAVTEAAGWCVLDGHAGRAQAARAVDAFARSGHPVEDGYLARYAEAAGVQAEADLAGVSARPDRTAMAELMVVGTVLGDELAAGLRRIAQATIAMPTKTAS
;
A
#
# COMPACT_ATOMS: atom_id res chain seq x y z
N LEU A 1 -12.96 -5.64 9.55
CA LEU A 1 -11.67 -5.97 10.22
C LEU A 1 -11.20 -7.38 9.87
N ALA A 2 -11.98 -8.44 10.11
CA ALA A 2 -11.58 -9.83 9.82
C ALA A 2 -10.94 -10.07 8.42
N ARG A 3 -11.49 -9.49 7.34
CA ARG A 3 -10.89 -9.61 6.00
C ARG A 3 -9.51 -8.96 5.88
N ILE A 4 -9.28 -7.84 6.57
CA ILE A 4 -7.97 -7.17 6.62
C ILE A 4 -7.02 -8.00 7.45
N ASP A 5 -7.47 -8.50 8.61
CA ASP A 5 -6.63 -9.32 9.48
C ASP A 5 -6.16 -10.58 8.73
N ALA A 6 -7.08 -11.27 8.04
CA ALA A 6 -6.77 -12.46 7.24
C ALA A 6 -5.78 -12.19 6.09
N VAL A 7 -5.92 -11.08 5.35
CA VAL A 7 -4.95 -10.78 4.27
C VAL A 7 -3.58 -10.40 4.83
N THR A 8 -3.53 -9.69 5.96
CA THR A 8 -2.25 -9.34 6.60
C THR A 8 -1.56 -10.56 7.20
N GLU A 9 -2.33 -11.50 7.77
CA GLU A 9 -1.81 -12.77 8.26
C GLU A 9 -1.27 -13.63 7.11
N ALA A 10 -2.00 -13.73 6.00
CA ALA A 10 -1.55 -14.43 4.80
C ALA A 10 -0.29 -13.82 4.17
N ALA A 11 -0.10 -12.51 4.31
CA ALA A 11 1.12 -11.80 3.91
C ALA A 11 2.29 -11.97 4.92
N GLY A 12 2.08 -12.68 6.03
CA GLY A 12 3.08 -12.90 7.07
C GLY A 12 3.31 -11.67 7.97
N TRP A 13 2.40 -10.70 7.99
CA TRP A 13 2.55 -9.47 8.76
C TRP A 13 1.98 -9.62 10.17
N CYS A 14 2.75 -9.17 11.16
CA CYS A 14 2.27 -9.04 12.54
C CYS A 14 1.70 -7.63 12.75
N VAL A 15 0.38 -7.50 12.73
CA VAL A 15 -0.29 -6.20 12.93
C VAL A 15 -0.81 -6.09 14.36
N LEU A 16 -0.34 -5.07 15.08
CA LEU A 16 -0.76 -4.82 16.46
C LEU A 16 -2.26 -4.48 16.56
N ASP A 17 -2.87 -4.90 17.66
CA ASP A 17 -4.21 -4.45 18.02
C ASP A 17 -4.27 -2.93 18.16
N GLY A 18 -5.32 -2.33 17.59
CA GLY A 18 -5.48 -0.88 17.55
C GLY A 18 -4.64 -0.14 16.50
N HIS A 19 -3.81 -0.83 15.70
CA HIS A 19 -3.07 -0.17 14.61
C HIS A 19 -4.04 0.51 13.62
N ALA A 20 -3.86 1.82 13.40
CA ALA A 20 -4.80 2.65 12.64
C ALA A 20 -5.03 2.15 11.20
N GLY A 21 -4.00 1.55 10.59
CA GLY A 21 -4.06 0.97 9.25
C GLY A 21 -5.13 -0.12 9.09
N ARG A 22 -5.42 -0.89 10.15
CA ARG A 22 -6.47 -1.93 10.11
C ARG A 22 -7.83 -1.34 9.85
N ALA A 23 -8.18 -0.29 10.62
CA ALA A 23 -9.46 0.40 10.48
C ALA A 23 -9.53 1.20 9.18
N GLN A 24 -8.41 1.79 8.74
CA GLN A 24 -8.34 2.50 7.46
C GLN A 24 -8.64 1.58 6.27
N ALA A 25 -7.94 0.45 6.16
CA ALA A 25 -8.15 -0.50 5.08
C ALA A 25 -9.57 -1.10 5.11
N ALA A 26 -10.07 -1.46 6.30
CA ALA A 26 -11.42 -1.99 6.45
C ALA A 26 -12.48 -0.99 5.98
N ARG A 27 -12.35 0.30 6.34
CA ARG A 27 -13.28 1.35 5.88
C ARG A 27 -13.30 1.49 4.37
N ALA A 28 -12.14 1.38 3.71
CA ALA A 28 -12.05 1.44 2.26
C ALA A 28 -12.76 0.23 1.60
N VAL A 29 -12.51 -0.99 2.08
CA VAL A 29 -13.19 -2.20 1.61
C VAL A 29 -14.71 -2.10 1.81
N ASP A 30 -15.15 -1.62 2.97
CA ASP A 30 -16.58 -1.44 3.25
C ASP A 30 -17.20 -0.36 2.34
N ALA A 31 -16.46 0.69 1.99
CA ALA A 31 -16.92 1.72 1.07
C ALA A 31 -17.12 1.19 -0.35
N PHE A 32 -16.19 0.35 -0.83
CA PHE A 32 -16.33 -0.38 -2.09
C PHE A 32 -17.56 -1.30 -2.10
N ALA A 33 -17.78 -2.05 -1.02
CA ALA A 33 -18.97 -2.90 -0.91
C ALA A 33 -20.27 -2.08 -0.93
N ARG A 34 -20.33 -0.96 -0.19
CA ARG A 34 -21.50 -0.08 -0.15
C ARG A 34 -21.80 0.62 -1.48
N SER A 35 -20.80 0.78 -2.36
CA SER A 35 -21.01 1.34 -3.70
C SER A 35 -21.43 0.28 -4.74
N GLY A 36 -21.65 -0.97 -4.33
CA GLY A 36 -22.01 -2.06 -5.25
C GLY A 36 -20.82 -2.71 -5.95
N HIS A 37 -19.59 -2.39 -5.52
CA HIS A 37 -18.35 -2.91 -6.10
C HIS A 37 -17.51 -3.61 -5.03
N PRO A 38 -17.98 -4.74 -4.46
CA PRO A 38 -17.26 -5.43 -3.40
C PRO A 38 -15.85 -5.83 -3.88
N VAL A 39 -14.84 -5.54 -3.05
CA VAL A 39 -13.46 -5.96 -3.32
C VAL A 39 -13.38 -7.48 -3.20
N GLU A 40 -12.91 -8.16 -4.24
CA GLU A 40 -12.65 -9.60 -4.22
C GLU A 40 -11.35 -9.93 -3.45
N ASP A 41 -11.27 -11.13 -2.88
CA ASP A 41 -10.11 -11.53 -2.07
C ASP A 41 -8.81 -11.56 -2.89
N GLY A 42 -8.87 -11.99 -4.16
CA GLY A 42 -7.71 -11.94 -5.06
C GLY A 42 -7.21 -10.52 -5.34
N TYR A 43 -8.14 -9.56 -5.47
CA TYR A 43 -7.78 -8.15 -5.61
C TYR A 43 -7.12 -7.62 -4.33
N LEU A 44 -7.68 -7.94 -3.17
CA LEU A 44 -7.15 -7.54 -1.88
C LEU A 44 -5.76 -8.12 -1.62
N ALA A 45 -5.53 -9.39 -1.98
CA ALA A 45 -4.23 -10.05 -1.87
C ALA A 45 -3.16 -9.34 -2.73
N ARG A 46 -3.47 -8.96 -3.97
CA ARG A 46 -2.55 -8.19 -4.82
C ARG A 46 -2.24 -6.80 -4.28
N TYR A 47 -3.20 -6.17 -3.60
CA TYR A 47 -2.92 -4.91 -2.90
C TYR A 47 -2.01 -5.11 -1.68
N ALA A 48 -2.13 -6.22 -0.95
CA ALA A 48 -1.21 -6.55 0.13
C ALA A 48 0.21 -6.81 -0.40
N GLU A 49 0.36 -7.56 -1.51
CA GLU A 49 1.65 -7.75 -2.18
C GLU A 49 2.29 -6.41 -2.56
N ALA A 50 1.53 -5.52 -3.21
CA ALA A 50 2.01 -4.21 -3.61
C ALA A 50 2.44 -3.36 -2.39
N ALA A 51 1.63 -3.35 -1.33
CA ALA A 51 1.96 -2.64 -0.09
C ALA A 51 3.22 -3.21 0.59
N GLY A 52 3.46 -4.52 0.49
CA GLY A 52 4.71 -5.14 0.95
C GLY A 52 5.94 -4.59 0.22
N VAL A 53 5.89 -4.52 -1.11
CA VAL A 53 6.97 -3.95 -1.93
C VAL A 53 7.24 -2.49 -1.56
N GLN A 54 6.19 -1.71 -1.32
CA GLN A 54 6.33 -0.31 -0.89
C GLN A 54 6.99 -0.21 0.48
N ALA A 55 6.52 -1.00 1.45
CA ALA A 55 7.09 -1.01 2.80
C ALA A 55 8.59 -1.40 2.79
N GLU A 56 8.98 -2.37 1.97
CA GLU A 56 10.40 -2.74 1.80
C GLU A 56 11.22 -1.59 1.23
N ALA A 57 10.72 -0.90 0.21
CA ALA A 57 11.38 0.26 -0.39
C ALA A 57 11.53 1.42 0.61
N ASP A 58 10.49 1.70 1.39
CA ASP A 58 10.48 2.74 2.41
C ASP A 58 11.52 2.44 3.51
N LEU A 59 11.53 1.21 4.02
CA LEU A 59 12.49 0.77 5.04
C LEU A 59 13.93 0.78 4.53
N ALA A 60 14.16 0.38 3.28
CA ALA A 60 15.47 0.47 2.65
C ALA A 60 15.93 1.94 2.50
N GLY A 61 15.03 2.84 2.10
CA GLY A 61 15.30 4.27 1.99
C GLY A 61 15.71 4.90 3.33
N VAL A 62 14.98 4.56 4.39
CA VAL A 62 15.30 4.97 5.78
C VAL A 62 16.63 4.38 6.24
N SER A 63 16.86 3.09 6.03
CA SER A 63 18.09 2.41 6.48
C SER A 63 19.35 2.90 5.77
N ALA A 64 19.22 3.50 4.59
CA ALA A 64 20.32 4.10 3.83
C ALA A 64 20.72 5.51 4.32
N ARG A 65 20.06 6.08 5.33
CA ARG A 65 20.40 7.41 5.85
C ARG A 65 21.68 7.35 6.72
N PRO A 66 22.52 8.41 6.71
CA PRO A 66 23.84 8.38 7.33
C PRO A 66 23.80 8.34 8.86
N ASP A 67 22.71 8.80 9.47
CA ASP A 67 22.54 8.84 10.92
C ASP A 67 21.05 8.78 11.32
N ARG A 68 20.82 8.61 12.63
CA ARG A 68 19.47 8.48 13.20
C ARG A 68 18.62 9.73 13.03
N THR A 69 19.22 10.91 12.94
CA THR A 69 18.49 12.16 12.73
C THR A 69 17.91 12.19 11.33
N ALA A 70 18.75 11.91 10.32
CA ALA A 70 18.31 11.80 8.93
C ALA A 70 17.30 10.67 8.71
N MET A 71 17.43 9.55 9.44
CA MET A 71 16.40 8.49 9.46
C MET A 71 15.06 9.04 9.98
N ALA A 72 15.06 9.71 11.13
CA ALA A 72 13.85 10.25 11.74
C ALA A 72 13.18 11.32 10.86
N GLU A 73 13.97 12.20 10.25
CA GLU A 73 13.46 13.20 9.29
C GLU A 73 12.74 12.54 8.11
N LEU A 74 13.34 11.49 7.52
CA LEU A 74 12.71 10.76 6.41
C LEU A 74 11.47 10.00 6.87
N MET A 75 11.46 9.41 8.07
CA MET A 75 10.27 8.74 8.59
C MET A 75 9.10 9.72 8.77
N VAL A 76 9.37 10.92 9.28
CA VAL A 76 8.34 11.96 9.48
C VAL A 76 7.81 12.46 8.14
N VAL A 77 8.70 12.84 7.21
CA VAL A 77 8.30 13.34 5.89
C VAL A 77 7.64 12.23 5.05
N GLY A 78 8.19 11.03 5.11
CA GLY A 78 7.76 9.85 4.36
C GLY A 78 6.38 9.35 4.75
N THR A 79 5.93 9.57 5.99
CA THR A 79 4.58 9.18 6.41
C THR A 79 3.49 9.91 5.62
N VAL A 80 3.69 11.20 5.32
CA VAL A 80 2.71 12.00 4.56
C VAL A 80 2.94 11.87 3.06
N LEU A 81 4.19 11.98 2.61
CA LEU A 81 4.50 11.95 1.18
C LEU A 81 4.41 10.54 0.57
N GLY A 82 4.54 9.49 1.39
CA GLY A 82 4.44 8.10 0.97
C GLY A 82 3.07 7.76 0.41
N ASP A 83 1.99 8.19 1.08
CA ASP A 83 0.61 7.98 0.60
C ASP A 83 0.36 8.68 -0.75
N GLU A 84 0.85 9.92 -0.89
CA GLU A 84 0.73 10.68 -2.15
C GLU A 84 1.54 10.05 -3.29
N LEU A 85 2.77 9.61 -3.00
CA LEU A 85 3.63 8.91 -3.95
C LEU A 85 2.99 7.59 -4.40
N ALA A 86 2.50 6.79 -3.45
CA ALA A 86 1.79 5.54 -3.70
C ALA A 86 0.58 5.76 -4.60
N ALA A 87 -0.26 6.74 -4.28
CA ALA A 87 -1.44 7.07 -5.05
C ALA A 87 -1.09 7.56 -6.46
N GLY A 88 -0.06 8.41 -6.60
CA GLY A 88 0.44 8.90 -7.88
C GLY A 88 0.95 7.77 -8.78
N LEU A 89 1.86 6.94 -8.27
CA LEU A 89 2.41 5.80 -8.99
C LEU A 89 1.32 4.80 -9.41
N ARG A 90 0.35 4.53 -8.53
CA ARG A 90 -0.79 3.66 -8.87
C ARG A 90 -1.60 4.20 -10.04
N ARG A 91 -1.89 5.51 -10.09
CA ARG A 91 -2.62 6.13 -11.20
C ARG A 91 -1.82 6.08 -12.51
N ILE A 92 -0.51 6.32 -12.44
CA ILE A 92 0.38 6.22 -13.59
C ILE A 92 0.39 4.79 -14.12
N ALA A 93 0.59 3.79 -13.24
CA ALA A 93 0.59 2.38 -13.62
C ALA A 93 -0.73 1.94 -14.25
N GLN A 94 -1.87 2.40 -13.72
CA GLN A 94 -3.18 2.15 -14.31
C GLN A 94 -3.27 2.74 -15.73
N ALA A 95 -2.79 3.96 -15.94
CA ALA A 95 -2.81 4.60 -17.26
C ALA A 95 -1.90 3.89 -18.27
N THR A 96 -0.73 3.40 -17.84
CA THR A 96 0.24 2.78 -18.75
C THR A 96 -0.04 1.31 -19.04
N ILE A 97 -0.50 0.54 -18.05
CA ILE A 97 -0.84 -0.89 -18.23
C ILE A 97 -2.16 -1.05 -19.00
N ALA A 98 -3.12 -0.13 -18.82
CA ALA A 98 -4.41 -0.18 -19.53
C ALA A 98 -4.30 0.27 -21.01
N MET A 99 -3.21 0.93 -21.39
CA MET A 99 -2.97 1.28 -22.79
C MET A 99 -2.43 0.05 -23.54
N PRO A 100 -3.04 -0.35 -24.68
CA PRO A 100 -2.44 -1.36 -25.54
C PRO A 100 -1.05 -0.85 -25.93
N THR A 101 -0.01 -1.66 -25.67
CA THR A 101 1.34 -1.37 -26.13
C THR A 101 1.26 -1.13 -27.63
N LYS A 102 1.41 0.13 -28.06
CA LYS A 102 1.56 0.43 -29.48
C LYS A 102 2.91 -0.15 -29.86
N THR A 103 2.91 -1.37 -30.41
CA THR A 103 4.11 -2.04 -30.91
C THR A 103 4.84 -1.05 -31.79
N ALA A 104 6.03 -0.63 -31.37
CA ALA A 104 6.89 0.18 -32.20
C ALA A 104 7.23 -0.67 -33.44
N SER A 105 6.75 -0.21 -34.60
CA SER A 105 7.23 -0.65 -35.91
C SER A 105 8.65 -0.20 -36.16
#